data_AF-A0A7K7J0D0-F1
#
_entry.id   AF-A0A7K7J0D0-F1
#
_cell.length_a   1.000
_cell.length_b   1.000
_cell.length_c   1.000
_cell.angle_alpha   90.00
_cell.angle_beta   90.00
_cell.angle_gamma   90.00
#
_symmetry.space_group_name_H-M   'P 1'
#
loop_
_entity.id
_entity.type
_entity.pdbx_description
1 polymer ?
#
loop_
_entity_poly.entity_id
_entity_poly.type
_entity_poly.pdbx_seq_one_letter_code
_entity_poly.pdbx_strand_id
1 'polypeptide(L)'
;GVWRQTRALLFKNCLVKCRTKKSSVQEVLFPLFFLFWLILMSMMHPHRKYDEVPNTDLGPLDPLVLVNFVIGYTPPTALAREIMKKVAFDNFEDGLLTEEYLSEEELEEASALKPSNFVGVVFKDPLSYQLRFRDSVAMGSLYTESR
;
A
#
# COMPACT_ATOMS: atom_id res chain seq x y z
N GLY A 1 37.05 11.87 -35.28
CA GLY A 1 36.39 12.24 -34.02
C GLY A 1 36.96 11.42 -32.88
N VAL A 2 37.65 12.09 -31.93
CA VAL A 2 38.42 11.47 -30.84
C VAL A 2 37.56 10.49 -30.02
N TRP A 3 36.27 10.75 -29.87
CA TRP A 3 35.31 9.91 -29.15
C TRP A 3 35.21 8.46 -29.65
N ARG A 4 35.14 8.24 -30.98
CA ARG A 4 35.06 6.88 -31.55
C ARG A 4 36.35 6.09 -31.30
N GLN A 5 37.48 6.79 -31.28
CA GLN A 5 38.80 6.21 -31.05
C GLN A 5 39.01 5.85 -29.58
N THR A 6 38.60 6.73 -28.66
CA THR A 6 38.62 6.46 -27.21
C THR A 6 37.71 5.28 -26.85
N ARG A 7 36.50 5.20 -27.43
CA ARG A 7 35.58 4.07 -27.21
C ARG A 7 36.18 2.73 -27.67
N ALA A 8 36.80 2.71 -28.85
CA ALA A 8 37.45 1.52 -29.37
C ALA A 8 38.65 1.08 -28.51
N LEU A 9 39.42 2.04 -27.98
CA LEU A 9 40.60 1.78 -27.16
C LEU A 9 40.21 1.27 -25.76
N LEU A 10 39.15 1.81 -25.15
CA LEU A 10 38.59 1.33 -23.90
C LEU A 10 38.00 -0.08 -24.06
N PHE A 11 37.26 -0.34 -25.13
CA PHE A 11 36.70 -1.65 -25.41
C PHE A 11 37.80 -2.70 -25.62
N LYS A 12 38.85 -2.35 -26.36
CA LYS A 12 40.03 -3.22 -26.55
C LYS A 12 40.73 -3.52 -25.23
N ASN A 13 40.98 -2.51 -24.39
CA ASN A 13 41.62 -2.70 -23.09
C ASN A 13 40.75 -3.52 -22.12
N CYS A 14 39.43 -3.29 -22.12
CA CYS A 14 38.47 -4.04 -21.33
C CYS A 14 38.46 -5.52 -21.77
N LEU A 15 38.32 -5.80 -23.07
CA LEU A 15 38.33 -7.18 -23.60
C LEU A 15 39.65 -7.92 -23.37
N VAL A 16 40.79 -7.25 -23.54
CA VAL A 16 42.12 -7.86 -23.31
C VAL A 16 42.33 -8.17 -21.83
N LYS A 17 41.92 -7.27 -20.94
CA LYS A 17 41.98 -7.48 -19.48
C LYS A 17 40.99 -8.56 -19.03
N CYS A 18 39.83 -8.64 -19.69
CA CYS A 18 38.87 -9.71 -19.45
C CYS A 18 39.37 -11.09 -19.89
N ARG A 19 40.12 -11.16 -20.99
CA ARG A 19 40.66 -12.42 -21.53
C ARG A 19 41.79 -13.01 -20.68
N THR A 20 42.60 -12.18 -20.02
CA THR A 20 43.82 -12.63 -19.32
C THR A 20 43.64 -12.88 -17.82
N LYS A 21 42.56 -12.38 -17.21
CA LYS A 21 42.36 -12.47 -15.77
C LYS A 21 40.91 -12.82 -15.44
N LYS A 22 40.58 -14.12 -15.41
CA LYS A 22 39.23 -14.64 -15.07
C LYS A 22 38.69 -14.08 -13.75
N SER A 23 39.58 -13.83 -12.77
CA SER A 23 39.22 -13.21 -11.47
C SER A 23 38.80 -11.74 -11.59
N SER A 24 39.44 -10.97 -12.46
CA SER A 24 39.18 -9.52 -12.59
C SER A 24 37.85 -9.21 -13.29
N VAL A 25 37.38 -10.10 -14.16
CA VAL A 25 36.05 -9.97 -14.78
C VAL A 25 34.96 -10.18 -13.75
N GLN A 26 35.11 -11.20 -12.90
CA GLN A 26 34.14 -11.52 -11.86
C GLN A 26 34.04 -10.39 -10.82
N GLU A 27 35.16 -9.77 -10.45
CA GLU A 27 35.22 -8.63 -9.52
C GLU A 27 34.44 -7.40 -10.00
N VAL A 28 34.32 -7.17 -11.31
CA VAL A 28 33.60 -6.02 -11.88
C VAL A 28 32.19 -6.40 -12.35
N LEU A 29 32.02 -7.61 -12.87
CA LEU A 29 30.74 -8.11 -13.35
C LEU A 29 29.74 -8.30 -12.21
N PHE A 30 30.19 -8.81 -11.06
CA PHE A 30 29.33 -9.02 -9.90
C PHE A 30 28.73 -7.73 -9.34
N PRO A 31 29.50 -6.67 -9.01
CA PRO A 31 28.92 -5.42 -8.54
C PRO A 31 28.08 -4.71 -9.61
N LEU A 32 28.44 -4.84 -10.90
CA LEU A 32 27.65 -4.26 -11.98
C LEU A 32 26.29 -4.96 -12.14
N PHE A 33 26.29 -6.30 -12.07
CA PHE A 33 25.08 -7.11 -12.10
C PHE A 33 24.21 -6.82 -10.88
N PHE A 34 24.80 -6.78 -9.69
CA PHE A 34 24.09 -6.46 -8.46
C PHE A 34 23.45 -5.06 -8.51
N LEU A 35 24.18 -4.05 -8.97
CA LEU A 35 23.67 -2.70 -9.17
C LEU A 35 22.50 -2.68 -10.17
N PHE A 36 22.64 -3.37 -11.29
CA PHE A 36 21.57 -3.50 -12.29
C PHE A 36 20.32 -4.15 -11.70
N TRP A 37 20.48 -5.22 -10.92
CA TRP A 37 19.37 -5.89 -10.23
C TRP A 37 18.69 -4.99 -9.20
N LEU A 38 19.45 -4.21 -8.42
CA LEU A 38 18.88 -3.24 -7.48
C LEU A 38 18.04 -2.18 -8.19
N ILE A 39 18.51 -1.68 -9.33
CA ILE A 39 17.75 -0.74 -10.16
C ILE A 39 16.47 -1.40 -10.68
N LEU A 40 16.55 -2.64 -11.16
CA LEU A 40 15.38 -3.38 -11.63
C LEU A 40 14.35 -3.59 -10.52
N MET A 41 14.79 -4.00 -9.32
CA MET A 41 13.92 -4.15 -8.14
C MET A 41 13.30 -2.81 -7.73
N SER A 42 14.08 -1.73 -7.78
CA SER A 42 13.59 -0.37 -7.50
C SER A 42 12.57 0.11 -8.54
N MET A 43 12.69 -0.33 -9.79
CA MET A 43 11.72 -0.01 -10.84
C MET A 43 10.44 -0.86 -10.74
N MET A 44 10.58 -2.13 -10.34
CA MET A 44 9.45 -3.05 -10.15
C MET A 44 8.57 -2.68 -8.96
N HIS A 45 9.13 -1.98 -7.96
CA HIS A 45 8.40 -1.40 -6.86
C HIS A 45 8.37 0.12 -7.02
N PRO A 46 7.54 0.68 -7.94
CA PRO A 46 7.39 2.12 -8.01
C PRO A 46 6.95 2.60 -6.63
N HIS A 47 7.69 3.56 -6.09
CA HIS A 47 7.38 4.21 -4.83
C HIS A 47 5.90 4.64 -4.92
N ARG A 48 5.03 4.00 -4.14
CA ARG A 48 3.62 4.37 -4.02
C ARG A 48 3.63 5.76 -3.37
N LYS A 49 3.69 6.80 -4.21
CA LYS A 49 3.36 8.15 -3.77
C LYS A 49 1.85 8.12 -3.61
N TYR A 50 1.42 8.01 -2.36
CA TYR A 50 0.05 8.37 -2.04
C TYR A 50 0.02 9.88 -2.19
N ASP A 51 -0.52 10.35 -3.32
CA ASP A 51 -0.80 11.77 -3.48
C ASP A 51 -1.74 12.15 -2.32
N GLU A 52 -1.44 13.28 -1.68
CA GLU A 52 -2.33 13.84 -0.67
C GLU A 52 -3.70 14.03 -1.33
N VAL A 53 -4.69 13.30 -0.82
CA VAL A 53 -6.07 13.46 -1.28
C VAL A 53 -6.45 14.90 -0.98
N PRO A 54 -6.84 15.70 -1.99
CA PRO A 54 -7.25 17.07 -1.75
C PRO A 54 -8.36 17.06 -0.70
N ASN A 55 -8.33 18.02 0.22
CA ASN A 55 -9.40 18.25 1.21
C ASN A 55 -10.65 18.79 0.50
N THR A 56 -11.15 18.06 -0.50
CA THR A 56 -12.46 18.29 -1.09
C THR A 56 -13.47 17.95 -0.03
N ASP A 57 -14.29 18.95 0.31
CA ASP A 57 -15.47 18.77 1.14
C ASP A 57 -16.33 17.67 0.49
N LEU A 58 -16.44 16.52 1.15
CA LEU A 58 -17.10 15.32 0.60
C LEU A 58 -18.63 15.50 0.52
N GLY A 59 -19.12 16.68 0.87
CA GLY A 59 -20.53 16.98 1.00
C GLY A 59 -21.13 16.29 2.23
N PRO A 60 -22.43 16.54 2.49
CA PRO A 60 -23.15 15.81 3.52
C PRO A 60 -23.20 14.33 3.17
N LEU A 61 -22.85 13.48 4.13
CA LEU A 61 -22.97 12.04 4.00
C LEU A 61 -24.46 11.68 3.85
N ASP A 62 -24.84 10.97 2.78
CA ASP A 62 -26.24 10.59 2.55
C ASP A 62 -26.68 9.59 3.65
N PRO A 63 -27.60 9.96 4.56
CA PRO A 63 -27.99 9.12 5.69
C PRO A 63 -28.51 7.75 5.26
N LEU A 64 -29.08 7.63 4.06
CA LEU A 64 -29.62 6.39 3.50
C LEU A 64 -28.56 5.31 3.24
N VAL A 65 -27.33 5.71 2.90
CA VAL A 65 -26.20 4.77 2.70
C VAL A 65 -25.74 4.22 4.05
N LEU A 66 -25.92 4.99 5.12
CA LEU A 66 -25.40 4.71 6.45
C LEU A 66 -26.27 3.77 7.28
N VAL A 67 -27.59 3.71 7.02
CA VAL A 67 -28.55 2.93 7.83
C VAL A 67 -28.19 1.43 7.92
N ASN A 68 -27.45 0.91 6.95
CA ASN A 68 -27.05 -0.51 6.90
C ASN A 68 -25.54 -0.71 7.04
N PHE A 69 -24.81 0.28 7.55
CA PHE A 69 -23.36 0.23 7.67
C PHE A 69 -22.94 -0.32 9.04
N VAL A 70 -22.07 -1.33 9.05
CA VAL A 70 -21.60 -1.99 10.27
C VAL A 70 -20.10 -1.78 10.40
N ILE A 71 -19.65 -1.22 11.52
CA ILE A 71 -18.23 -1.03 11.81
C ILE A 71 -17.81 -1.98 12.93
N GLY A 72 -16.97 -2.96 12.59
CA GLY A 72 -16.31 -3.80 13.58
C GLY A 72 -14.96 -3.21 13.97
N TYR A 73 -14.56 -3.31 15.24
CA TYR A 73 -13.23 -2.88 15.67
C TYR A 73 -12.54 -3.84 16.64
N THR A 74 -11.21 -3.88 16.58
CA THR A 74 -10.34 -4.66 17.44
C THR A 74 -8.98 -3.98 17.62
N PRO A 75 -8.28 -4.15 18.75
CA PRO A 75 -8.78 -4.65 20.03
C PRO A 75 -9.66 -3.60 20.74
N PRO A 76 -10.58 -3.99 21.62
CA PRO A 76 -11.53 -3.09 22.27
C PRO A 76 -10.91 -2.43 23.51
N THR A 77 -9.84 -1.68 23.27
CA THR A 77 -9.16 -0.88 24.31
C THR A 77 -10.02 0.32 24.72
N ALA A 78 -9.74 0.90 25.90
CA ALA A 78 -10.48 2.07 26.39
C ALA A 78 -10.45 3.24 25.38
N LEU A 79 -9.30 3.48 24.75
CA LEU A 79 -9.15 4.51 23.73
C LEU A 79 -9.92 4.18 22.45
N ALA A 80 -9.84 2.94 21.96
CA ALA A 80 -10.58 2.51 20.77
C ALA A 80 -12.11 2.68 20.97
N ARG A 81 -12.61 2.32 22.16
CA ARG A 81 -14.02 2.54 22.54
C ARG A 81 -14.41 4.01 22.56
N GLU A 82 -13.56 4.88 23.10
CA GLU A 82 -13.81 6.33 23.11
C GLU A 82 -13.85 6.91 21.69
N ILE A 83 -12.89 6.51 20.85
CA ILE A 83 -12.84 6.88 19.43
C ILE A 83 -14.12 6.40 18.73
N MET A 84 -14.48 5.13 18.86
CA MET A 84 -15.65 4.56 18.19
C MET A 84 -16.96 5.17 18.67
N LYS A 85 -17.07 5.49 19.96
CA LYS A 85 -18.22 6.22 20.50
C LYS A 85 -18.36 7.61 19.89
N LYS A 86 -17.23 8.32 19.72
CA LYS A 86 -17.22 9.62 19.08
C LYS A 86 -17.54 9.54 17.58
N VAL A 87 -16.98 8.56 16.89
CA VAL A 87 -17.29 8.28 15.48
C VAL A 87 -18.78 8.02 15.28
N ALA A 88 -19.39 7.21 16.15
CA ALA A 88 -20.83 6.94 16.13
C ALA A 88 -21.64 8.22 16.36
N PHE A 89 -21.28 9.02 17.37
CA PHE A 89 -22.03 10.24 17.72
C PHE A 89 -21.91 11.36 16.68
N ASP A 90 -20.70 11.68 16.22
CA ASP A 90 -20.44 12.84 15.37
C ASP A 90 -20.96 12.66 13.93
N ASN A 91 -21.17 11.42 13.49
CA ASN A 91 -21.48 11.12 12.09
C ASN A 91 -22.83 10.41 11.90
N PHE A 92 -23.48 9.90 12.96
CA PHE A 92 -24.65 9.03 12.82
C PHE A 92 -25.65 9.25 13.95
N GLU A 93 -26.73 9.99 13.69
CA GLU A 93 -27.76 10.24 14.71
C GLU A 93 -28.58 8.99 15.10
N ASP A 94 -28.69 7.96 14.24
CA ASP A 94 -29.63 6.85 14.48
C ASP A 94 -29.31 5.49 13.83
N GLY A 95 -28.11 5.27 13.27
CA GLY A 95 -27.93 4.14 12.32
C GLY A 95 -26.61 3.37 12.29
N LEU A 96 -25.57 3.78 13.03
CA LEU A 96 -24.30 3.04 12.97
C LEU A 96 -24.26 1.87 13.95
N LEU A 97 -24.15 0.65 13.42
CA LEU A 97 -23.91 -0.53 14.24
C LEU A 97 -22.40 -0.71 14.45
N THR A 98 -21.92 -0.36 15.63
CA THR A 98 -20.53 -0.63 16.04
C THR A 98 -20.43 -1.93 16.82
N GLU A 99 -19.48 -2.79 16.45
CA GLU A 99 -19.26 -4.07 17.11
C GLU A 99 -17.83 -4.24 17.57
N GLU A 100 -17.67 -4.82 18.75
CA GLU A 100 -16.36 -5.06 19.36
C GLU A 100 -15.92 -6.49 19.12
N TYR A 101 -14.66 -6.67 18.74
CA TYR A 101 -14.03 -7.97 18.52
C TYR A 101 -12.78 -8.08 19.38
N LEU A 102 -12.58 -9.23 20.02
CA LEU A 102 -11.44 -9.43 20.94
C LEU A 102 -10.14 -9.69 20.19
N SER A 103 -10.24 -10.26 18.99
CA SER A 103 -9.09 -10.60 18.15
C SER A 103 -9.26 -10.16 16.70
N GLU A 104 -8.15 -10.07 15.98
CA GLU A 104 -8.15 -9.76 14.55
C GLU A 104 -8.77 -10.90 13.72
N GLU A 105 -8.59 -12.14 14.16
CA GLU A 105 -9.19 -13.32 13.53
C GLU A 105 -10.72 -13.30 13.62
N GLU A 106 -11.27 -12.95 14.77
CA GLU A 106 -12.73 -12.84 14.96
C GLU A 106 -13.34 -11.74 14.08
N LEU A 107 -12.62 -10.61 13.97
CA LEU A 107 -13.02 -9.51 13.08
C LEU A 107 -12.97 -9.95 11.62
N GLU A 108 -11.96 -10.73 11.23
CA GLU A 108 -11.79 -11.24 9.87
C GLU A 108 -12.91 -12.24 9.51
N GLU A 109 -13.21 -13.19 10.40
CA GLU A 109 -14.33 -14.12 10.23
C GLU A 109 -15.67 -13.37 10.10
N ALA A 110 -15.90 -12.36 10.94
CA ALA A 110 -17.08 -11.53 10.85
C ALA A 110 -17.15 -10.76 9.53
N SER A 111 -16.03 -10.21 9.05
CA SER A 111 -15.98 -9.53 7.75
C SER A 111 -16.28 -10.46 6.57
N ALA A 112 -15.90 -11.74 6.70
CA ALA A 112 -16.16 -12.77 5.71
C ALA A 112 -17.62 -13.25 5.72
N LEU A 113 -18.30 -13.20 6.87
CA LEU A 113 -19.68 -13.68 7.04
C LEU A 113 -20.74 -12.58 6.83
N LYS A 114 -20.41 -11.33 7.17
CA LYS A 114 -21.36 -10.19 7.20
C LYS A 114 -21.66 -9.59 5.83
N PRO A 115 -22.73 -8.77 5.69
CA PRO A 115 -23.08 -8.12 4.42
C PRO A 115 -21.96 -7.23 3.85
N SER A 116 -22.09 -6.82 2.57
CA SER A 116 -21.14 -5.95 1.85
C SER A 116 -20.81 -4.62 2.53
N ASN A 117 -21.61 -4.20 3.50
CA ASN A 117 -21.52 -2.91 4.16
C ASN A 117 -20.75 -2.98 5.50
N PHE A 118 -19.93 -4.01 5.68
CA PHE A 118 -19.09 -4.19 6.85
C PHE A 118 -17.69 -3.62 6.63
N VAL A 119 -17.21 -2.82 7.57
CA VAL A 119 -15.83 -2.32 7.60
C VAL A 119 -15.19 -2.65 8.94
N GLY A 120 -14.03 -3.28 8.90
CA GLY A 120 -13.22 -3.59 10.06
C GLY A 120 -12.19 -2.50 10.34
N VAL A 121 -11.99 -2.16 11.62
CA VAL A 121 -10.95 -1.24 12.08
C VAL A 121 -10.02 -2.00 13.03
N VAL A 122 -8.76 -2.16 12.63
CA VAL A 122 -7.73 -2.79 13.44
C VAL A 122 -6.82 -1.71 14.02
N PHE A 123 -6.97 -1.42 15.31
CA PHE A 123 -6.11 -0.50 16.04
C PHE A 123 -4.80 -1.21 16.40
N LYS A 124 -3.67 -0.69 15.89
CA LYS A 124 -2.34 -1.25 16.19
C LYS A 124 -1.69 -0.49 17.35
N ASP A 125 -1.78 0.84 17.31
CA ASP A 125 -1.27 1.74 18.33
C ASP A 125 -2.29 2.85 18.62
N PRO A 126 -2.12 3.66 19.69
CA PRO A 126 -3.00 4.79 19.99
C PRO A 126 -3.15 5.82 18.86
N LEU A 127 -2.19 5.86 17.94
CA LEU A 127 -2.15 6.79 16.80
C LEU A 127 -2.13 6.06 15.45
N SER A 128 -2.28 4.72 15.43
CA SER A 128 -2.19 3.93 14.21
C SER A 128 -3.33 2.91 14.14
N TYR A 129 -4.02 2.91 13.00
CA TYR A 129 -5.10 1.98 12.71
C TYR A 129 -5.04 1.53 11.26
N GLN A 130 -5.65 0.40 10.98
CA GLN A 130 -5.78 -0.14 9.63
C GLN A 130 -7.25 -0.47 9.36
N LEU A 131 -7.77 0.03 8.25
CA LEU A 131 -9.11 -0.34 7.78
C LEU A 131 -9.02 -1.64 6.99
N ARG A 132 -9.99 -2.52 7.20
CA ARG A 132 -10.21 -3.76 6.47
C ARG A 132 -11.58 -3.69 5.83
N PHE A 133 -11.61 -3.89 4.52
CA PHE A 133 -12.84 -3.99 3.75
C PHE A 133 -12.98 -5.42 3.28
N ARG A 134 -14.21 -5.89 3.06
CA ARG A 134 -14.41 -7.14 2.35
C ARG A 134 -13.80 -7.01 0.96
N ASP A 135 -13.12 -8.05 0.49
CA ASP A 135 -12.58 -8.13 -0.88
C ASP A 135 -13.72 -8.14 -1.91
N SER A 136 -14.37 -7.00 -2.11
CA SER A 136 -15.13 -6.73 -3.33
C SER A 136 -14.35 -5.68 -4.11
N VAL A 137 -13.57 -6.21 -5.05
CA VAL A 137 -12.90 -5.50 -6.14
C VAL A 137 -11.58 -4.86 -5.72
N ALA A 138 -10.50 -5.50 -6.21
CA ALA A 138 -9.27 -4.82 -6.53
C ALA A 138 -9.61 -3.47 -7.18
N MET A 139 -9.41 -2.37 -6.45
CA MET A 139 -9.43 -1.01 -7.01
C MET A 139 -8.16 -0.80 -7.86
N GLY A 140 -7.89 -1.76 -8.74
CA GLY A 140 -7.05 -1.62 -9.90
C GLY A 140 -7.90 -1.00 -11.01
N SER A 141 -7.47 0.16 -11.48
CA SER A 141 -7.68 0.62 -12.86
C SER A 141 -9.09 1.02 -13.34
N LEU A 142 -9.93 1.66 -12.53
CA LEU A 142 -11.15 2.31 -13.03
C LEU A 142 -11.15 3.84 -12.92
N TYR A 143 -10.02 4.48 -13.19
CA TYR A 143 -10.00 5.88 -13.65
C TYR A 143 -8.86 6.06 -14.67
N THR A 144 -9.05 5.47 -15.85
CA THR A 144 -8.52 6.07 -17.08
C THR A 144 -9.73 6.50 -17.88
N GLU A 145 -10.31 7.63 -17.51
CA GLU A 145 -11.36 8.24 -18.30
C GLU A 145 -10.74 8.76 -19.60
N SER A 146 -11.18 8.15 -20.69
CA SER A 146 -10.94 8.57 -22.05
C SER A 146 -11.69 9.88 -22.31
N ARG A 147 -10.96 10.95 -22.61
CA ARG A 147 -11.10 11.72 -23.88
C ARG A 147 -9.96 12.71 -24.07
#